data_AF-A0A9D6WIY7-F1
#
_entry.id   AF-A0A9D6WIY7-F1
#
_cell.length_a   1.000
_cell.length_b   1.000
_cell.length_c   1.000
_cell.angle_alpha   90.00
_cell.angle_beta   90.00
_cell.angle_gamma   90.00
#
_symmetry.space_group_name_H-M   'P 1'
#
loop_
_entity.id
_entity.type
_entity.pdbx_description
1 polymer ?
#
loop_
_entity_poly.entity_id
_entity_poly.type
_entity_poly.pdbx_seq_one_letter_code
_entity_poly.pdbx_strand_id
1 'polypeptide(L)'
;MCYFSVTALMRLCEAVGLVIVDVEHVPVHGGSLRMSAGLGEEHHRHAEPVLAWAKQEERAGLTNFARYARLATDVQNNRRAILDLLEQLTRQGKTIAGYGAPAKGNTLLNYCQIDTRLIPYTVDKNPLKVGLYTPGMHIPVLPVSTLLERQPDYVVILAWNFAEEIIRQQQAYQSRGGKFIIPVPQPKVI
;
A
#
# COMPACT_ATOMS: atom_id res chain seq x y z
N MET A 1 -9.16 -2.25 13.28
CA MET A 1 -9.00 -1.52 12.00
C MET A 1 -10.01 -2.07 11.03
N CYS A 2 -10.80 -1.21 10.39
CA CYS A 2 -11.84 -1.60 9.42
C CYS A 2 -11.46 -1.07 8.03
N TYR A 3 -11.86 -1.80 6.98
CA TYR A 3 -11.84 -1.32 5.59
C TYR A 3 -13.27 -0.99 5.20
N PHE A 4 -13.60 0.30 5.16
CA PHE A 4 -14.97 0.75 4.92
C PHE A 4 -15.32 0.78 3.43
N SER A 5 -16.56 0.39 3.13
CA SER A 5 -17.25 0.65 1.87
C SER A 5 -18.46 1.55 2.14
N VAL A 6 -18.98 2.21 1.10
CA VAL A 6 -20.20 3.01 1.18
C VAL A 6 -21.37 2.14 1.63
N THR A 7 -21.53 0.96 1.04
CA THR A 7 -22.56 -0.03 1.40
C THR A 7 -22.48 -0.49 2.86
N ALA A 8 -21.28 -0.67 3.42
CA ALA A 8 -21.10 -1.05 4.82
C ALA A 8 -21.42 0.12 5.77
N LEU A 9 -21.00 1.34 5.43
CA LEU A 9 -21.27 2.53 6.23
C LEU A 9 -22.75 2.94 6.19
N MET A 10 -23.45 2.74 5.06
CA MET A 10 -24.90 2.92 4.99
C MET A 10 -25.60 2.08 6.06
N ARG A 11 -25.33 0.76 6.08
CA ARG A 11 -25.91 -0.15 7.08
C ARG A 11 -25.57 0.23 8.51
N LEU A 12 -24.33 0.67 8.76
CA LEU A 12 -23.90 1.10 10.08
C LEU A 12 -24.65 2.36 10.53
N CYS A 13 -24.80 3.35 9.65
CA CYS A 13 -25.55 4.58 9.94
C CYS A 13 -27.03 4.29 10.19
N GLU A 14 -27.67 3.49 9.33
CA GLU A 14 -29.08 3.09 9.47
C GLU A 14 -29.34 2.42 10.83
N ALA A 15 -28.42 1.56 11.28
CA ALA A 15 -28.52 0.85 12.56
C ALA A 15 -28.52 1.78 13.80
N VAL A 16 -28.10 3.02 13.65
CA VAL A 16 -28.04 4.02 14.73
C VAL A 16 -28.87 5.27 14.44
N GLY A 17 -29.80 5.19 13.48
CA GLY A 17 -30.70 6.30 13.15
C GLY A 17 -30.04 7.46 12.39
N LEU A 18 -28.90 7.21 11.74
CA LEU A 18 -28.20 8.17 10.88
C LEU A 18 -28.39 7.83 9.40
N VAL A 19 -28.22 8.83 8.55
CA VAL A 19 -28.09 8.65 7.10
C VAL A 19 -26.87 9.40 6.59
N ILE A 20 -26.23 8.88 5.56
CA ILE A 20 -25.12 9.55 4.86
C ILE A 20 -25.70 10.58 3.90
N VAL A 21 -25.30 11.83 4.09
CA VAL A 21 -25.81 13.00 3.35
C VAL A 21 -24.85 13.48 2.26
N ASP A 22 -23.58 13.06 2.31
CA ASP A 22 -22.57 13.43 1.31
C ASP A 22 -21.45 12.38 1.19
N VAL A 23 -20.85 12.29 0.01
CA VAL A 23 -19.70 11.44 -0.28
C VAL A 23 -18.77 12.09 -1.31
N GLU A 24 -17.50 12.23 -0.94
CA GLU A 24 -16.45 12.84 -1.76
C GLU A 24 -15.28 11.87 -1.93
N HIS A 25 -14.81 11.67 -3.16
CA HIS A 25 -13.57 10.95 -3.42
C HIS A 25 -12.35 11.87 -3.27
N VAL A 26 -11.38 11.45 -2.44
CA VAL A 26 -10.17 12.19 -2.14
C VAL A 26 -8.96 11.34 -2.52
N PRO A 27 -8.02 11.83 -3.35
CA PRO A 27 -6.92 11.01 -3.90
C PRO A 27 -5.78 10.68 -2.90
N VAL A 28 -5.99 10.91 -1.60
CA VAL A 28 -4.98 10.68 -0.56
C VAL A 28 -4.86 9.18 -0.23
N HIS A 29 -3.69 8.76 0.26
CA HIS A 29 -3.41 7.40 0.75
C HIS A 29 -3.73 6.23 -0.22
N GLY A 30 -3.77 6.50 -1.53
CA GLY A 30 -4.11 5.48 -2.54
C GLY A 30 -5.59 5.45 -2.94
N GLY A 31 -6.35 6.50 -2.56
CA GLY A 31 -7.78 6.65 -2.81
C GLY A 31 -8.58 6.48 -1.52
N SER A 32 -9.35 7.52 -1.17
CA SER A 32 -10.18 7.56 0.03
C SER A 32 -11.56 8.13 -0.30
N LEU A 33 -12.55 7.76 0.51
CA LEU A 33 -13.87 8.40 0.51
C LEU A 33 -14.05 9.17 1.82
N ARG A 34 -14.46 10.43 1.71
CA ARG A 34 -14.94 11.23 2.84
C ARG A 34 -16.46 11.19 2.80
N MET A 35 -17.08 10.85 3.93
CA MET A 35 -18.52 10.69 4.04
C MET A 35 -19.03 11.48 5.23
N SER A 36 -20.14 12.19 5.03
CA SER A 36 -20.80 12.98 6.07
C SER A 36 -22.13 12.31 6.42
N ALA A 37 -22.41 12.16 7.72
CA ALA A 37 -23.67 11.60 8.21
C ALA A 37 -24.47 12.65 8.98
N GLY A 38 -25.79 12.61 8.84
CA GLY A 38 -26.74 13.44 9.56
C GLY A 38 -27.85 12.61 10.18
N LEU A 39 -28.69 13.24 11.01
CA LEU A 39 -29.81 12.58 11.67
C LEU A 39 -30.82 12.08 10.62
N GLY A 40 -31.24 10.81 10.74
CA GLY A 40 -32.24 10.22 9.87
C GLY A 40 -33.60 10.92 9.97
N GLU A 41 -33.92 11.51 11.13
CA GLU A 41 -35.14 12.30 11.33
C GLU A 41 -35.17 13.57 10.48
N GLU A 42 -34.02 14.19 10.23
CA GLU A 42 -33.90 15.44 9.45
C GLU A 42 -33.76 15.19 7.95
N HIS A 43 -32.98 14.16 7.58
CA HIS A 43 -32.60 13.91 6.19
C HIS A 43 -33.39 12.77 5.52
N HIS A 44 -34.09 11.94 6.31
CA HIS A 44 -34.97 10.82 5.92
C HIS A 44 -34.32 9.65 5.15
N ARG A 45 -33.34 9.91 4.26
CA ARG A 45 -32.68 8.89 3.43
C ARG A 45 -31.27 9.30 3.05
N HIS A 46 -30.49 8.32 2.61
CA HIS A 46 -29.18 8.56 1.99
C HIS A 46 -29.29 9.47 0.77
N ALA A 47 -28.32 10.38 0.60
CA ALA A 47 -28.29 11.28 -0.56
C ALA A 47 -28.07 10.53 -1.88
N GLU A 48 -28.58 11.06 -3.00
CA GLU A 48 -28.48 10.42 -4.32
C GLU A 48 -27.03 10.08 -4.74
N PRO A 49 -26.01 10.93 -4.50
CA PRO A 49 -24.61 10.57 -4.79
C PRO A 49 -24.14 9.33 -4.02
N VAL A 50 -24.61 9.15 -2.77
CA VAL A 50 -24.28 7.98 -1.94
C VAL A 50 -24.90 6.72 -2.55
N LEU A 51 -26.15 6.79 -2.98
CA LEU A 51 -26.84 5.68 -3.64
C LEU A 51 -26.17 5.31 -4.98
N ALA A 52 -25.68 6.30 -5.73
CA ALA A 52 -24.92 6.07 -6.94
C ALA A 52 -23.60 5.32 -6.66
N TRP A 53 -22.85 5.74 -5.64
CA TRP A 53 -21.66 5.04 -5.18
C TRP A 53 -21.97 3.61 -4.72
N ALA A 54 -23.03 3.39 -3.95
CA ALA A 54 -23.43 2.06 -3.51
C ALA A 54 -23.72 1.11 -4.69
N LYS A 55 -24.42 1.61 -5.73
CA LYS A 55 -24.64 0.85 -6.98
C LYS A 55 -23.33 0.56 -7.72
N GLN A 56 -22.37 1.48 -7.70
CA GLN A 56 -21.05 1.24 -8.28
C GLN A 56 -20.29 0.15 -7.50
N GLU A 57 -20.38 0.14 -6.18
CA GLU A 57 -19.77 -0.89 -5.35
C GLU A 57 -20.36 -2.28 -5.61
N GLU A 58 -21.70 -2.36 -5.73
CA GLU A 58 -22.40 -3.59 -6.08
C GLU A 58 -21.97 -4.11 -7.45
N ARG A 59 -21.90 -3.23 -8.47
CA ARG A 59 -21.39 -3.59 -9.81
C ARG A 59 -19.92 -4.04 -9.78
N ALA A 60 -19.11 -3.47 -8.88
CA ALA A 60 -17.73 -3.89 -8.66
C ALA A 60 -17.62 -5.22 -7.88
N GLY A 61 -18.73 -5.76 -7.38
CA GLY A 61 -18.81 -6.99 -6.60
C GLY A 61 -18.42 -6.84 -5.14
N LEU A 62 -18.31 -5.62 -4.61
CA LEU A 62 -17.92 -5.36 -3.21
C LEU A 62 -18.96 -5.87 -2.20
N THR A 63 -20.20 -6.14 -2.62
CA THR A 63 -21.22 -6.77 -1.79
C THR A 63 -21.26 -8.30 -1.92
N ASN A 64 -20.33 -8.90 -2.67
CA ASN A 64 -20.30 -10.33 -2.98
C ASN A 64 -19.01 -10.99 -2.46
N PHE A 65 -19.15 -12.05 -1.67
CA PHE A 65 -18.02 -12.83 -1.14
C PHE A 65 -17.05 -13.32 -2.23
N ALA A 66 -17.54 -13.70 -3.41
CA ALA A 66 -16.70 -14.19 -4.51
C ALA A 66 -15.64 -13.16 -4.93
N ARG A 67 -15.92 -11.86 -4.82
CA ARG A 67 -14.95 -10.78 -5.10
C ARG A 67 -13.79 -10.82 -4.10
N TYR A 68 -14.08 -11.03 -2.83
CA TYR A 68 -13.07 -11.13 -1.77
C TYR A 68 -12.27 -12.42 -1.85
N ALA A 69 -12.90 -13.54 -2.25
CA ALA A 69 -12.18 -14.76 -2.54
C ALA A 69 -11.18 -14.57 -3.70
N ARG A 70 -11.57 -13.86 -4.77
CA ARG A 70 -10.63 -13.49 -5.84
C ARG A 70 -9.51 -12.57 -5.34
N LEU A 71 -9.83 -11.56 -4.52
CA LEU A 71 -8.81 -10.71 -3.91
C LEU A 71 -7.78 -11.53 -3.10
N ALA A 72 -8.22 -12.54 -2.35
CA ALA A 72 -7.31 -13.42 -1.62
C ALA A 72 -6.36 -14.16 -2.57
N THR A 73 -6.88 -14.67 -3.70
CA THR A 73 -6.06 -15.28 -4.76
C THR A 73 -5.08 -14.27 -5.38
N ASP A 74 -5.53 -13.04 -5.67
CA ASP A 74 -4.68 -11.98 -6.23
C ASP A 74 -3.53 -11.61 -5.27
N VAL A 75 -3.80 -11.55 -3.96
CA VAL A 75 -2.78 -11.33 -2.92
C VAL A 75 -1.77 -12.48 -2.87
N GLN A 76 -2.23 -13.73 -2.96
CA GLN A 76 -1.34 -14.89 -3.01
C GLN A 76 -0.46 -14.89 -4.26
N ASN A 77 -1.03 -14.54 -5.42
CA ASN A 77 -0.30 -14.41 -6.67
C ASN A 77 0.74 -13.29 -6.60
N ASN A 78 0.38 -12.13 -6.04
CA ASN A 78 1.33 -11.03 -5.85
C ASN A 78 2.48 -11.43 -4.91
N ARG A 79 2.18 -12.15 -3.81
CA ARG A 79 3.20 -12.70 -2.90
C ARG A 79 4.17 -13.62 -3.63
N ARG A 80 3.67 -14.55 -4.46
CA ARG A 80 4.51 -15.43 -5.27
C ARG A 80 5.39 -14.62 -6.22
N ALA A 81 4.79 -13.71 -6.97
CA ALA A 81 5.49 -12.90 -7.96
C ALA A 81 6.61 -12.03 -7.35
N ILE A 82 6.38 -11.39 -6.20
CA ILE A 82 7.43 -10.56 -5.58
C ILE A 82 8.58 -11.42 -5.05
N LEU A 83 8.29 -12.58 -4.44
CA LEU A 83 9.32 -13.50 -3.97
C LEU A 83 10.15 -14.05 -5.12
N ASP A 84 9.49 -14.53 -6.17
CA ASP A 84 10.16 -15.07 -7.36
C ASP A 84 11.08 -14.02 -8.00
N LEU A 85 10.62 -12.75 -8.09
CA LEU A 85 11.42 -11.64 -8.59
C LEU A 85 12.66 -11.40 -7.71
N LEU A 86 12.49 -11.27 -6.39
CA LEU A 86 13.61 -10.99 -5.48
C LEU A 86 14.62 -12.15 -5.48
N GLU A 87 14.16 -13.39 -5.39
CA GLU A 87 15.02 -14.58 -5.44
C GLU A 87 15.76 -14.71 -6.77
N GLN A 88 15.11 -14.39 -7.90
CA GLN A 88 15.75 -14.35 -9.20
C GLN A 88 16.87 -13.31 -9.23
N LEU A 89 16.61 -12.09 -8.74
CA LEU A 89 17.62 -11.03 -8.69
C LEU A 89 18.80 -11.43 -7.79
N THR A 90 18.54 -12.00 -6.61
CA THR A 90 19.60 -12.51 -5.72
C THR A 90 20.43 -13.60 -6.40
N ARG A 91 19.80 -14.56 -7.12
CA ARG A 91 20.53 -15.60 -7.89
C ARG A 91 21.40 -15.02 -9.01
N GLN A 92 21.01 -13.88 -9.57
CA GLN A 92 21.81 -13.14 -10.55
C GLN A 92 22.94 -12.31 -9.91
N GLY A 93 23.14 -12.41 -8.59
CA GLY A 93 24.12 -11.63 -7.85
C GLY A 93 23.76 -10.15 -7.71
N LYS A 94 22.48 -9.79 -7.89
CA LYS A 94 22.01 -8.41 -7.78
C LYS A 94 21.79 -8.02 -6.32
N THR A 95 22.20 -6.80 -6.01
CA THR A 95 22.03 -6.20 -4.69
C THR A 95 20.69 -5.49 -4.59
N ILE A 96 19.99 -5.65 -3.47
CA ILE A 96 18.63 -5.15 -3.28
C ILE A 96 18.56 -4.40 -1.95
N ALA A 97 17.88 -3.25 -1.93
CA ALA A 97 17.54 -2.52 -0.71
C ALA A 97 16.04 -2.17 -0.66
N GLY A 98 15.55 -1.73 0.49
CA GLY A 98 14.22 -1.15 0.64
C GLY A 98 14.23 0.37 0.63
N TYR A 99 13.10 0.99 0.28
CA TYR A 99 12.84 2.41 0.50
C TYR A 99 11.56 2.61 1.32
N GLY A 100 11.73 3.22 2.48
CA GLY A 100 10.75 3.48 3.51
C GLY A 100 10.60 2.32 4.49
N ALA A 101 10.16 2.64 5.70
CA ALA A 101 9.70 1.68 6.70
C ALA A 101 8.27 2.04 7.18
N PRO A 102 7.25 2.04 6.29
CA PRO A 102 5.87 2.34 6.68
C PRO A 102 5.16 1.11 7.26
N ALA A 103 4.08 1.32 8.01
CA ALA A 103 3.27 0.23 8.58
C ALA A 103 2.81 -0.79 7.52
N LYS A 104 2.31 -0.33 6.36
CA LYS A 104 1.93 -1.19 5.23
C LYS A 104 3.10 -2.01 4.65
N GLY A 105 4.31 -1.43 4.67
CA GLY A 105 5.53 -2.12 4.24
C GLY A 105 5.83 -3.30 5.15
N ASN A 106 5.64 -3.14 6.46
CA ASN A 106 5.84 -4.22 7.41
C ASN A 106 4.86 -5.38 7.20
N THR A 107 3.60 -5.11 6.86
CA THR A 107 2.65 -6.18 6.49
C THR A 107 3.15 -6.96 5.28
N LEU A 108 3.62 -6.28 4.23
CA LEU A 108 4.18 -6.92 3.04
C LEU A 108 5.41 -7.77 3.40
N LEU A 109 6.37 -7.20 4.14
CA LEU A 109 7.59 -7.90 4.54
C LEU A 109 7.27 -9.16 5.36
N ASN A 110 6.43 -9.05 6.39
CA ASN A 110 6.08 -10.18 7.26
C ASN A 110 5.24 -11.23 6.52
N TYR A 111 4.23 -10.84 5.76
CA TYR A 111 3.39 -11.79 5.02
C TYR A 111 4.20 -12.56 3.96
N CYS A 112 5.10 -11.86 3.27
CA CYS A 112 5.97 -12.47 2.28
C CYS A 112 7.20 -13.18 2.89
N GLN A 113 7.49 -13.00 4.19
CA GLN A 113 8.71 -13.51 4.84
C GLN A 113 9.99 -12.98 4.17
N ILE A 114 9.97 -11.69 3.82
CA ILE A 114 11.12 -11.00 3.23
C ILE A 114 11.97 -10.44 4.38
N ASP A 115 13.10 -11.09 4.62
CA ASP A 115 14.07 -10.75 5.66
C ASP A 115 15.36 -10.14 5.08
N THR A 116 16.38 -10.01 5.94
CA THR A 116 17.69 -9.44 5.60
C THR A 116 18.48 -10.24 4.57
N ARG A 117 18.10 -11.48 4.24
CA ARG A 117 18.74 -12.25 3.15
C ARG A 117 18.34 -11.72 1.78
N LEU A 118 17.10 -11.26 1.62
CA LEU A 118 16.59 -10.70 0.37
C LEU A 118 16.74 -9.18 0.34
N ILE A 119 16.47 -8.50 1.45
CA ILE A 119 16.57 -7.05 1.59
C ILE A 119 17.43 -6.74 2.84
N PRO A 120 18.77 -6.62 2.70
CA PRO A 120 19.67 -6.46 3.83
C PRO A 120 19.47 -5.17 4.63
N TYR A 121 18.88 -4.14 4.02
CA TYR A 121 18.52 -2.89 4.68
C TYR A 121 17.41 -2.15 3.93
N THR A 122 16.72 -1.25 4.62
CA THR A 122 15.85 -0.24 4.00
C THR A 122 16.33 1.16 4.37
N VAL A 123 16.09 2.16 3.53
CA VAL A 123 16.35 3.56 3.88
C VAL A 123 15.06 4.30 4.22
N ASP A 124 15.08 5.24 5.15
CA ASP A 124 13.92 6.11 5.43
C ASP A 124 14.37 7.57 5.61
N LYS A 125 13.48 8.51 5.25
CA LYS A 125 13.72 9.95 5.45
C LYS A 125 13.44 10.39 6.88
N ASN A 126 12.61 9.65 7.61
CA ASN A 126 12.23 10.01 8.97
C ASN A 126 13.38 9.68 9.94
N PRO A 127 14.02 10.69 10.58
CA PRO A 127 15.14 10.46 11.48
C PRO A 127 14.76 9.61 12.71
N LEU A 128 13.48 9.60 13.11
CA LEU A 128 13.00 8.78 14.22
C LEU A 128 13.03 7.29 13.93
N LYS A 129 13.14 6.90 12.65
CA LYS A 129 13.23 5.49 12.24
C LYS A 129 14.65 5.05 11.93
N VAL A 130 15.54 5.99 11.58
CA VAL A 130 16.92 5.68 11.24
C VAL A 130 17.64 5.10 12.47
N GLY A 131 18.41 4.03 12.27
CA GLY A 131 19.07 3.29 13.34
C GLY A 131 18.20 2.24 14.02
N LEU A 132 16.91 2.15 13.66
CA LEU A 132 15.99 1.11 14.13
C LEU A 132 15.87 -0.03 13.10
N TYR A 133 14.94 -0.94 13.36
CA TYR A 133 14.65 -2.11 12.52
C TYR A 133 13.17 -2.18 12.16
N THR A 134 12.86 -2.79 11.01
CA THR A 134 11.47 -3.13 10.68
C THR A 134 10.93 -4.18 11.68
N PRO A 135 9.70 -4.02 12.19
CA PRO A 135 9.06 -5.02 13.05
C PRO A 135 8.96 -6.40 12.39
N GLY A 136 9.33 -7.45 13.13
CA GLY A 136 9.21 -8.85 12.73
C GLY A 136 10.36 -9.34 11.84
N MET A 137 10.56 -8.72 10.67
CA MET A 137 11.62 -9.13 9.73
C MET A 137 13.00 -8.52 10.04
N HIS A 138 13.07 -7.61 11.01
CA HIS A 138 14.30 -7.02 11.55
C HIS A 138 15.27 -6.49 10.49
N ILE A 139 14.74 -5.81 9.47
CA ILE A 139 15.55 -5.16 8.44
C ILE A 139 16.03 -3.81 9.00
N PRO A 140 17.35 -3.54 9.05
CA PRO A 140 17.87 -2.27 9.57
C PRO A 140 17.43 -1.10 8.69
N VAL A 141 17.08 0.02 9.34
CA VAL A 141 16.67 1.27 8.70
C VAL A 141 17.83 2.26 8.70
N LEU A 142 18.29 2.63 7.52
CA LEU A 142 19.45 3.49 7.28
C LEU A 142 19.02 4.86 6.74
N PRO A 143 19.90 5.90 6.78
CA PRO A 143 19.61 7.16 6.13
C PRO A 143 19.58 7.03 4.60
N VAL A 144 18.83 7.90 3.93
CA VAL A 144 18.67 7.87 2.46
C VAL A 144 20.00 8.06 1.71
N SER A 145 20.99 8.75 2.30
CA SER A 145 22.33 8.90 1.71
C SER A 145 22.99 7.57 1.38
N THR A 146 22.66 6.51 2.13
CA THR A 146 23.18 5.16 1.93
C THR A 146 22.88 4.60 0.54
N LEU A 147 21.83 5.05 -0.15
CA LEU A 147 21.57 4.63 -1.53
C LEU A 147 22.67 5.05 -2.50
N LEU A 148 23.23 6.25 -2.35
CA LEU A 148 24.31 6.72 -3.21
C LEU A 148 25.68 6.20 -2.78
N GLU A 149 25.84 5.88 -1.49
CA GLU A 149 27.06 5.29 -0.94
C GLU A 149 27.22 3.83 -1.37
N ARG A 150 26.14 3.04 -1.27
CA ARG A 150 26.17 1.59 -1.54
C ARG A 150 25.71 1.21 -2.95
N GLN A 151 24.96 2.09 -3.60
CA GLN A 151 24.48 1.95 -4.97
C GLN A 151 23.90 0.55 -5.28
N PRO A 152 22.86 0.10 -4.55
CA PRO A 152 22.25 -1.21 -4.81
C PRO A 152 21.68 -1.28 -6.24
N ASP A 153 21.68 -2.44 -6.88
CA ASP A 153 21.10 -2.60 -8.22
C ASP A 153 19.60 -2.29 -8.23
N TYR A 154 18.88 -2.68 -7.17
CA TYR A 154 17.43 -2.50 -7.04
C TYR A 154 17.01 -1.93 -5.68
N VAL A 155 15.97 -1.11 -5.68
CA VAL A 155 15.31 -0.58 -4.49
C VAL A 155 13.82 -0.91 -4.49
N VAL A 156 13.36 -1.71 -3.53
CA VAL A 156 11.94 -2.03 -3.33
C VAL A 156 11.26 -0.87 -2.59
N ILE A 157 10.30 -0.20 -3.24
CA ILE A 157 9.57 0.92 -2.66
C ILE A 157 8.47 0.40 -1.73
N LEU A 158 8.80 0.26 -0.43
CA LEU A 158 7.84 -0.14 0.61
C LEU A 158 6.82 0.96 0.93
N ALA A 159 7.15 2.22 0.60
CA ALA A 159 6.24 3.36 0.64
C ALA A 159 5.59 3.63 -0.73
N TRP A 160 5.06 2.58 -1.39
CA TRP A 160 4.62 2.61 -2.80
C TRP A 160 3.56 3.67 -3.16
N ASN A 161 2.76 4.13 -2.21
CA ASN A 161 1.80 5.23 -2.44
C ASN A 161 2.49 6.58 -2.73
N PHE A 162 3.81 6.68 -2.50
CA PHE A 162 4.64 7.83 -2.83
C PHE A 162 5.70 7.47 -3.88
N ALA A 163 5.51 6.39 -4.66
CA ALA A 163 6.52 5.89 -5.58
C ALA A 163 7.02 6.95 -6.57
N GLU A 164 6.12 7.70 -7.19
CA GLU A 164 6.48 8.76 -8.15
C GLU A 164 7.35 9.85 -7.51
N GLU A 165 6.97 10.31 -6.32
CA GLU A 165 7.74 11.31 -5.57
C GLU A 165 9.11 10.75 -5.15
N ILE A 166 9.16 9.51 -4.68
CA ILE A 166 10.40 8.84 -4.27
C ILE A 166 11.35 8.72 -5.46
N ILE A 167 10.87 8.20 -6.59
CA ILE A 167 11.67 8.05 -7.82
C ILE A 167 12.22 9.41 -8.26
N ARG A 168 11.37 10.45 -8.27
CA ARG A 168 11.79 11.83 -8.60
C ARG A 168 12.87 12.36 -7.65
N GLN A 169 12.75 12.11 -6.35
CA GLN A 169 13.73 12.56 -5.35
C GLN A 169 15.05 11.78 -5.40
N GLN A 170 15.02 10.55 -5.90
CA GLN A 170 16.18 9.65 -5.99
C GLN A 170 16.75 9.56 -7.41
N GLN A 171 16.60 10.62 -8.22
CA GLN A 171 17.12 10.67 -9.59
C GLN A 171 18.63 10.44 -9.68
N ALA A 172 19.42 10.90 -8.70
CA ALA A 172 20.86 10.68 -8.68
C ALA A 172 21.24 9.19 -8.51
N TYR A 173 20.43 8.43 -7.77
CA TYR A 173 20.61 6.98 -7.65
C TYR A 173 20.24 6.28 -8.96
N GLN A 174 19.14 6.72 -9.59
CA GLN A 174 18.66 6.18 -10.85
C GLN A 174 19.63 6.47 -12.02
N SER A 175 20.18 7.68 -12.10
CA SER A 175 21.14 8.06 -13.15
C SER A 175 22.45 7.29 -13.08
N ARG A 176 22.77 6.71 -11.93
CA ARG A 176 23.90 5.78 -11.71
C ARG A 176 23.53 4.31 -11.99
N GLY A 177 22.39 4.05 -12.62
CA GLY A 177 21.95 2.72 -13.04
C GLY A 177 21.10 1.96 -12.02
N GLY A 178 20.78 2.58 -10.87
CA GLY A 178 19.86 2.02 -9.89
C GLY A 178 18.44 1.91 -10.43
N LYS A 179 17.72 0.85 -10.05
CA LYS A 179 16.35 0.58 -10.49
C LYS A 179 15.39 0.50 -9.31
N PHE A 180 14.11 0.75 -9.55
CA PHE A 180 13.09 0.65 -8.52
C PHE A 180 12.17 -0.55 -8.73
N ILE A 181 11.64 -1.10 -7.65
CA ILE A 181 10.61 -2.13 -7.66
C ILE A 181 9.39 -1.60 -6.92
N ILE A 182 8.25 -1.49 -7.62
CA ILE A 182 6.96 -1.20 -7.01
C ILE A 182 6.29 -2.56 -6.75
N PRO A 183 5.99 -2.94 -5.49
CA PRO A 183 5.66 -4.33 -5.14
C PRO A 183 4.18 -4.71 -5.26
N VAL A 184 3.28 -3.74 -5.53
CA VAL A 184 1.82 -3.91 -5.54
C VAL A 184 1.25 -3.04 -6.67
N PRO A 185 0.19 -3.47 -7.39
CA PRO A 185 -0.56 -4.72 -7.26
C PRO A 185 0.11 -5.94 -7.89
N GLN A 186 1.08 -5.71 -8.77
CA GLN A 186 2.01 -6.71 -9.27
C GLN A 186 3.42 -6.10 -9.22
N PRO A 187 4.45 -6.89 -8.91
CA PRO A 187 5.80 -6.37 -8.82
C PRO A 187 6.27 -5.86 -10.18
N LYS A 188 6.66 -4.59 -10.25
CA LYS A 188 7.13 -3.95 -11.47
C LYS A 188 8.48 -3.28 -11.25
N VAL A 189 9.44 -3.61 -12.12
CA VAL A 189 10.72 -2.90 -12.22
C VAL A 189 10.54 -1.62 -13.02
N ILE A 190 11.06 -0.51 -12.51
CA ILE A 190 11.08 0.83 -13.13
C ILE A 190 12.53 1.26 -13.32
#